data_AF-A0A0C2JEJ5-F1
#
_entry.id   AF-A0A0C2JEJ5-F1
#
_cell.length_a   1.000
_cell.length_b   1.000
_cell.length_c   1.000
_cell.angle_alpha   90.00
_cell.angle_beta   90.00
_cell.angle_gamma   90.00
#
_symmetry.space_group_name_H-M   'P 1'
#
loop_
_entity.id
_entity.type
_entity.pdbx_description
1 polymer ?
#
loop_
_entity_poly.entity_id
_entity_poly.type
_entity_poly.pdbx_seq_one_letter_code
_entity_poly.pdbx_strand_id
1 'polypeptide(L)'
;MAKTQAPRIRLPFQRTSADPAAGRGAAPDAAAGGPEPEPEGAGGDGGAQQASPVRGEPVFYVVVGSVLAAYTVVAFGMDWATAAGRVGPGLFPRIIGVLGVAACTVGALHSMRGRMRAARSEPEAAPAADHAGGGGEPAASTASGSEAGGAPDARRHPWTVVALCAILALFVTVLVPVGAVVTGALALTAALLLCDRSHPVRSVLLGTAFPVVLYAVFVLGLNAPLPSGILPLL
;
A
#
# COMPACT_ATOMS: atom_id res chain seq x y z
N MET A 1 4.22 -53.07 4.15
CA MET A 1 4.35 -51.69 3.62
C MET A 1 3.11 -50.90 4.01
N ALA A 2 3.16 -50.17 5.12
CA ALA A 2 2.02 -49.40 5.63
C ALA A 2 2.02 -48.01 5.01
N LYS A 3 0.93 -47.64 4.31
CA LYS A 3 0.71 -46.30 3.77
C LYS A 3 0.28 -45.38 4.92
N THR A 4 1.19 -44.52 5.37
CA THR A 4 0.90 -43.43 6.30
C THR A 4 -0.04 -42.43 5.62
N GLN A 5 -1.28 -42.37 6.09
CA GLN A 5 -2.31 -41.48 5.59
C GLN A 5 -2.09 -40.08 6.17
N ALA A 6 -1.78 -39.10 5.31
CA ALA A 6 -1.50 -37.74 5.72
C ALA A 6 -2.77 -37.01 6.24
N PRO A 7 -2.67 -36.19 7.30
CA PRO A 7 -3.80 -35.47 7.86
C PRO A 7 -4.25 -34.34 6.92
N ARG A 8 -5.50 -34.42 6.45
CA ARG A 8 -6.14 -33.35 5.69
C ARG A 8 -6.43 -32.17 6.62
N ILE A 9 -5.64 -31.10 6.47
CA ILE A 9 -5.87 -29.81 7.11
C ILE A 9 -7.15 -29.19 6.51
N ARG A 10 -8.22 -29.14 7.30
CA ARG A 10 -9.47 -28.41 6.97
C ARG A 10 -9.22 -26.91 7.16
N LEU A 11 -9.36 -26.13 6.09
CA LEU A 11 -9.26 -24.67 6.15
C LEU A 11 -10.55 -24.06 6.73
N PRO A 12 -10.45 -23.00 7.55
CA PRO A 12 -11.56 -22.41 8.32
C PRO A 12 -12.56 -21.57 7.50
N PHE A 13 -12.42 -21.51 6.17
CA PHE A 13 -13.25 -20.63 5.32
C PHE A 13 -14.42 -21.35 4.64
N GLN A 14 -14.64 -22.65 4.88
CA GLN A 14 -15.81 -23.39 4.41
C GLN A 14 -16.96 -23.41 5.44
N ARG A 15 -17.31 -22.24 5.98
CA ARG A 15 -18.57 -22.09 6.72
C ARG A 15 -19.45 -21.06 6.00
N THR A 16 -20.64 -21.54 5.66
CA THR A 16 -21.87 -20.76 5.48
C THR A 16 -22.18 -20.27 4.06
N SER A 17 -22.35 -21.21 3.12
CA SER A 17 -23.46 -21.08 2.17
C SER A 17 -24.69 -21.71 2.83
N ALA A 18 -25.47 -20.88 3.50
CA ALA A 18 -26.74 -21.26 4.11
C ALA A 18 -27.75 -21.61 3.02
N ASP A 19 -28.37 -22.76 3.24
CA ASP A 19 -29.43 -23.43 2.50
C ASP A 19 -30.78 -22.73 2.77
N PRO A 20 -31.49 -22.17 1.76
CA PRO A 20 -32.85 -21.71 1.92
C PRO A 20 -33.82 -22.78 1.39
N ALA A 21 -33.91 -23.92 2.07
CA ALA A 21 -34.89 -24.94 1.75
C ALA A 21 -35.39 -25.68 2.99
N ALA A 22 -36.47 -25.17 3.61
CA ALA A 22 -37.57 -25.97 4.16
C ALA A 22 -38.50 -25.08 5.00
N GLY A 23 -39.75 -24.92 4.55
CA GLY A 23 -40.76 -24.24 5.35
C GLY A 23 -42.07 -23.98 4.63
N ARG A 24 -42.58 -24.93 3.83
CA ARG A 24 -44.00 -24.93 3.43
C ARG A 24 -44.84 -25.32 4.65
N GLY A 25 -45.55 -24.36 5.22
CA GLY A 25 -46.68 -24.57 6.13
C GLY A 25 -47.88 -23.82 5.57
N ALA A 26 -48.97 -24.55 5.31
CA ALA A 26 -50.17 -24.09 4.64
C ALA A 26 -51.02 -23.11 5.48
N ALA A 27 -51.76 -22.27 4.77
CA ALA A 27 -52.80 -21.36 5.25
C ALA A 27 -54.04 -22.11 5.81
N PRO A 28 -55.02 -21.43 6.45
CA PRO A 28 -56.02 -20.68 5.68
C PRO A 28 -56.54 -19.37 6.30
N ASP A 29 -57.05 -18.52 5.40
CA ASP A 29 -58.21 -17.61 5.49
C ASP A 29 -58.42 -16.74 6.74
N ALA A 30 -58.40 -15.41 6.54
CA ALA A 30 -59.64 -14.63 6.38
C ALA A 30 -59.44 -13.11 6.60
N ALA A 31 -60.09 -12.35 5.70
CA ALA A 31 -60.79 -11.08 5.93
C ALA A 31 -60.03 -9.73 5.86
N ALA A 32 -60.57 -8.90 4.95
CA ALA A 32 -60.68 -7.43 4.95
C ALA A 32 -59.37 -6.63 4.78
N GLY A 33 -59.17 -5.78 3.77
CA GLY A 33 -60.12 -4.89 3.10
C GLY A 33 -59.92 -3.45 3.62
N GLY A 34 -59.10 -2.64 2.93
CA GLY A 34 -58.94 -1.21 3.21
C GLY A 34 -57.84 -0.55 2.37
N PRO A 35 -58.09 0.61 1.74
CA PRO A 35 -57.29 1.15 0.64
C PRO A 35 -56.00 1.85 1.08
N GLU A 36 -55.02 1.78 0.18
CA GLU A 36 -53.75 2.49 0.18
C GLU A 36 -53.95 4.02 0.26
N PRO A 37 -53.23 4.72 1.16
CA PRO A 37 -52.86 6.11 0.96
C PRO A 37 -51.48 6.16 0.28
N GLU A 38 -51.48 6.55 -0.99
CA GLU A 38 -50.30 7.02 -1.71
C GLU A 38 -49.63 8.19 -0.96
N PRO A 39 -48.32 8.14 -0.69
CA PRO A 39 -47.55 9.35 -0.45
C PRO A 39 -47.08 9.91 -1.80
N GLU A 40 -47.98 10.67 -2.43
CA GLU A 40 -47.70 11.62 -3.50
C GLU A 40 -47.10 12.90 -2.90
N GLY A 41 -46.02 13.44 -3.49
CA GLY A 41 -45.50 14.77 -3.20
C GLY A 41 -44.03 14.79 -2.74
N ALA A 42 -43.09 14.81 -3.69
CA ALA A 42 -42.54 16.06 -4.22
C ALA A 42 -41.75 16.86 -3.17
N GLY A 43 -40.41 16.76 -3.23
CA GLY A 43 -39.57 17.45 -2.27
C GLY A 43 -38.08 17.40 -2.56
N GLY A 44 -37.69 17.77 -3.78
CA GLY A 44 -36.32 18.19 -4.07
C GLY A 44 -35.38 17.05 -4.43
N ASP A 45 -35.33 16.77 -5.74
CA ASP A 45 -34.07 16.49 -6.44
C ASP A 45 -33.12 17.68 -6.23
N GLY A 46 -32.62 17.81 -5.00
CA GLY A 46 -31.37 18.47 -4.73
C GLY A 46 -30.31 17.58 -5.36
N GLY A 47 -30.17 17.72 -6.67
CA GLY A 47 -29.03 17.27 -7.43
C GLY A 47 -27.82 17.94 -6.80
N ALA A 48 -27.34 17.36 -5.71
CA ALA A 48 -26.01 17.54 -5.21
C ALA A 48 -25.16 17.09 -6.37
N GLN A 49 -24.81 18.07 -7.21
CA GLN A 49 -23.69 18.02 -8.13
C GLN A 49 -22.61 17.35 -7.32
N GLN A 50 -22.43 16.05 -7.57
CA GLN A 50 -21.29 15.28 -7.10
C GLN A 50 -20.13 15.96 -7.82
N ALA A 51 -19.64 17.03 -7.20
CA ALA A 51 -18.50 17.79 -7.67
C ALA A 51 -17.43 16.76 -7.86
N SER A 52 -17.14 16.44 -9.12
CA SER A 52 -16.26 15.35 -9.49
C SER A 52 -14.95 15.67 -8.77
N PRO A 53 -14.53 14.86 -7.78
CA PRO A 53 -13.39 15.20 -6.95
C PRO A 53 -12.22 15.39 -7.90
N VAL A 54 -11.72 16.62 -7.98
CA VAL A 54 -10.64 16.99 -8.88
C VAL A 54 -9.47 16.07 -8.52
N ARG A 55 -9.26 15.04 -9.34
CA ARG A 55 -8.27 13.98 -9.13
C ARG A 55 -6.88 14.60 -9.30
N GLY A 56 -6.39 15.22 -8.23
CA GLY A 56 -5.06 15.83 -8.09
C GLY A 56 -3.90 14.84 -8.07
N GLU A 57 -4.18 13.55 -8.31
CA GLU A 57 -3.22 12.46 -8.28
C GLU A 57 -2.01 12.63 -9.23
N PRO A 58 -2.15 12.93 -10.54
CA PRO A 58 -0.99 13.16 -11.39
C PRO A 58 -0.30 14.49 -11.08
N VAL A 59 -1.05 15.50 -10.64
CA VAL A 59 -0.48 16.79 -10.24
C VAL A 59 0.45 16.58 -9.05
N PHE A 60 0.05 15.74 -8.08
CA PHE A 60 0.88 15.34 -6.96
C PHE A 60 2.20 14.69 -7.43
N TYR A 61 2.14 13.67 -8.30
CA TYR A 61 3.35 13.00 -8.80
C TYR A 61 4.26 13.95 -9.59
N VAL A 62 3.69 14.85 -10.39
CA VAL A 62 4.47 15.84 -11.16
C VAL A 62 5.15 16.83 -10.22
N VAL A 63 4.44 17.37 -9.22
CA VAL A 63 5.00 18.33 -8.26
C VAL A 63 6.09 17.68 -7.42
N VAL A 64 5.81 16.53 -6.80
CA VAL A 64 6.79 15.80 -5.98
C VAL A 64 7.98 15.35 -6.82
N GLY A 65 7.73 14.83 -8.03
CA GLY A 65 8.77 14.45 -8.98
C GLY A 65 9.66 15.63 -9.38
N SER A 66 9.09 16.81 -9.57
CA SER A 66 9.85 18.04 -9.89
C SER A 66 10.74 18.47 -8.72
N VAL A 67 10.25 18.43 -7.49
CA VAL A 67 11.04 18.73 -6.29
C VAL A 67 12.18 17.73 -6.13
N LEU A 68 11.89 16.43 -6.29
CA LEU A 68 12.91 15.38 -6.24
C LEU A 68 13.94 15.52 -7.37
N ALA A 69 13.53 15.93 -8.58
CA ALA A 69 14.45 16.17 -9.69
C ALA A 69 15.38 17.35 -9.38
N ALA A 70 14.86 18.46 -8.86
CA ALA A 70 15.68 19.60 -8.45
C ALA A 70 16.66 19.22 -7.34
N TYR A 71 16.21 18.50 -6.31
CA TYR A 71 17.07 17.91 -5.27
C TYR A 71 18.16 17.02 -5.87
N THR A 72 17.80 16.17 -6.84
CA THR A 72 18.73 15.27 -7.53
C THR A 72 19.82 16.05 -8.25
N VAL A 73 19.48 17.14 -8.93
CA VAL A 73 20.45 18.02 -9.61
C VAL A 73 21.44 18.61 -8.61
N VAL A 74 20.97 19.12 -7.47
CA VAL A 74 21.85 19.59 -6.39
C VAL A 74 22.76 18.47 -5.89
N ALA A 75 22.23 17.25 -5.74
CA ALA A 75 23.00 16.09 -5.32
C ALA A 75 24.11 15.69 -6.32
N PHE A 76 23.90 15.91 -7.62
CA PHE A 76 24.93 15.71 -8.65
C PHE A 76 26.08 16.73 -8.58
N GLY A 77 25.91 17.85 -7.88
CA GLY A 77 26.98 18.82 -7.60
C GLY A 77 27.93 18.43 -6.47
N MET A 78 27.59 17.43 -5.65
CA MET A 78 28.42 16.99 -4.52
C MET A 78 29.42 15.90 -4.95
N ASP A 79 30.60 15.83 -4.34
CA ASP A 79 31.59 14.81 -4.69
C ASP A 79 31.07 13.38 -4.50
N TRP A 80 31.32 12.53 -5.51
CA TRP A 80 30.95 11.11 -5.49
C TRP A 80 31.86 10.28 -4.59
N ALA A 81 33.14 10.65 -4.52
CA ALA A 81 34.14 10.02 -3.68
C ALA A 81 35.02 11.11 -3.05
N THR A 82 35.46 10.87 -1.83
CA THR A 82 36.47 11.70 -1.18
C THR A 82 37.85 11.42 -1.78
N ALA A 83 38.80 12.33 -1.57
CA ALA A 83 40.20 12.15 -2.02
C ALA A 83 40.85 10.86 -1.47
N ALA A 84 40.33 10.32 -0.36
CA ALA A 84 40.78 9.06 0.24
C ALA A 84 40.15 7.80 -0.41
N GLY A 85 39.42 7.94 -1.54
CA GLY A 85 38.73 6.84 -2.21
C GLY A 85 37.50 6.32 -1.46
N ARG A 86 37.04 7.03 -0.41
CA ARG A 86 35.81 6.68 0.32
C ARG A 86 34.60 7.27 -0.36
N VAL A 87 33.44 6.63 -0.23
CA VAL A 87 32.17 7.13 -0.76
C VAL A 87 31.88 8.53 -0.21
N GLY A 88 31.65 9.46 -1.12
CA GLY A 88 31.37 10.86 -0.81
C GLY A 88 29.92 11.07 -0.36
N PRO A 89 29.63 12.20 0.32
CA PRO A 89 28.28 12.53 0.78
C PRO A 89 27.27 12.66 -0.37
N GLY A 90 27.75 12.83 -1.61
CA GLY A 90 26.91 12.91 -2.80
C GLY A 90 26.20 11.61 -3.20
N LEU A 91 26.71 10.43 -2.81
CA LEU A 91 26.18 9.16 -3.29
C LEU A 91 24.72 8.94 -2.87
N PHE A 92 24.45 9.06 -1.57
CA PHE A 92 23.14 8.72 -1.00
C PHE A 92 22.01 9.62 -1.55
N PRO A 93 22.15 10.96 -1.54
CA PRO A 93 21.19 11.87 -2.16
C PRO A 93 20.92 11.59 -3.65
N ARG A 94 21.93 11.18 -4.42
CA ARG A 94 21.75 10.83 -5.84
C ARG A 94 20.93 9.55 -6.01
N ILE A 95 21.21 8.50 -5.23
CA ILE A 95 20.46 7.23 -5.31
C ILE A 95 18.99 7.48 -4.95
N ILE A 96 18.73 8.13 -3.82
CA ILE A 96 17.36 8.44 -3.37
C ILE A 96 16.66 9.36 -4.38
N GLY A 97 17.36 10.38 -4.88
CA GLY A 97 16.85 11.29 -5.89
C GLY A 97 16.43 10.59 -7.18
N VAL A 98 17.33 9.78 -7.76
CA VAL A 98 17.07 9.03 -9.01
C VAL A 98 15.94 8.03 -8.82
N LEU A 99 15.95 7.24 -7.74
CA LEU A 99 14.87 6.28 -7.46
C LEU A 99 13.53 6.98 -7.24
N GLY A 100 13.53 8.10 -6.52
CA GLY A 100 12.33 8.90 -6.28
C GLY A 100 11.74 9.50 -7.56
N VAL A 101 12.59 10.07 -8.43
CA VAL A 101 12.18 10.58 -9.74
C VAL A 101 11.63 9.45 -10.63
N ALA A 102 12.31 8.30 -10.66
CA ALA A 102 11.84 7.12 -11.41
C ALA A 102 10.47 6.65 -10.91
N ALA A 103 10.28 6.53 -9.60
CA ALA A 103 9.01 6.14 -8.99
C ALA A 103 7.88 7.13 -9.30
N CYS A 104 8.14 8.45 -9.19
CA CYS A 104 7.15 9.47 -9.55
C CYS A 104 6.78 9.42 -11.04
N THR A 105 7.76 9.18 -11.91
CA THR A 105 7.54 9.03 -13.35
C THR A 105 6.67 7.81 -13.64
N VAL A 106 6.97 6.65 -13.07
CA VAL A 106 6.16 5.43 -13.21
C VAL A 106 4.74 5.65 -12.68
N GLY A 107 4.59 6.26 -11.50
CA GLY A 107 3.29 6.60 -10.91
C GLY A 107 2.47 7.53 -11.80
N ALA A 108 3.08 8.58 -12.33
CA ALA A 108 2.43 9.49 -13.28
C ALA A 108 1.99 8.75 -14.56
N LEU A 109 2.84 7.89 -15.12
CA LEU A 109 2.51 7.08 -16.30
C LEU A 109 1.37 6.10 -16.03
N HIS A 110 1.36 5.44 -14.87
CA HIS A 110 0.27 4.55 -14.47
C HIS A 110 -1.05 5.32 -14.30
N SER A 111 -1.02 6.48 -13.65
CA SER A 111 -2.19 7.34 -13.46
C SER A 111 -2.75 7.84 -14.81
N MET A 112 -1.89 8.22 -15.75
CA MET A 112 -2.29 8.61 -17.11
C MET A 112 -2.87 7.43 -17.91
N ARG A 113 -2.23 6.25 -17.85
CA ARG A 113 -2.71 5.03 -18.53
C ARG A 113 -4.07 4.58 -18.02
N GLY A 114 -4.31 4.67 -16.71
CA GLY A 114 -5.63 4.38 -16.11
C GLY A 114 -6.73 5.28 -16.68
N ARG A 115 -6.45 6.57 -16.87
CA ARG A 115 -7.38 7.54 -17.49
C ARG A 115 -7.69 7.22 -18.94
N MET A 116 -6.66 6.91 -19.73
CA MET A 116 -6.84 6.56 -21.14
C MET A 116 -7.67 5.28 -21.32
N ARG A 117 -7.53 4.32 -20.40
CA ARG A 117 -8.37 3.11 -20.38
C ARG A 117 -9.82 3.43 -20.05
N ALA A 118 -10.07 4.24 -19.01
CA ALA A 118 -11.43 4.63 -18.61
C ALA A 118 -12.15 5.41 -19.72
N ALA A 119 -11.48 6.40 -20.32
CA ALA A 119 -12.04 7.20 -21.42
C ALA A 119 -12.37 6.36 -22.67
N ARG A 120 -11.68 5.23 -22.87
CA ARG A 120 -11.94 4.29 -23.97
C ARG A 120 -13.07 3.30 -23.67
N SER A 121 -13.48 3.14 -22.41
CA SER A 121 -14.61 2.29 -22.02
C SER A 121 -15.96 3.02 -22.09
N GLU A 122 -15.95 4.36 -22.15
CA GLU A 122 -17.14 5.21 -22.27
C GLU A 122 -17.75 5.44 -23.68
N PRO A 123 -17.16 5.05 -24.84
CA PRO A 123 -17.79 5.32 -26.15
C PRO A 123 -18.81 4.28 -26.65
N GLU A 124 -19.10 3.21 -25.91
CA GLU A 124 -19.94 2.10 -26.43
C GLU A 124 -21.08 1.70 -25.49
N ALA A 125 -21.74 2.70 -24.91
CA ALA A 125 -23.14 2.58 -24.53
C ALA A 125 -24.02 3.07 -25.70
N ALA A 126 -23.93 2.38 -26.84
CA ALA A 126 -24.94 2.45 -27.89
C ALA A 126 -26.02 1.37 -27.62
N PRO A 127 -27.29 1.64 -27.95
CA PRO A 127 -28.43 0.93 -27.40
C PRO A 127 -28.57 -0.48 -27.96
N ALA A 128 -28.94 -1.41 -27.06
CA ALA A 128 -29.64 -2.67 -27.31
C ALA A 128 -29.50 -3.28 -28.72
N ALA A 129 -28.58 -4.24 -28.85
CA ALA A 129 -28.78 -5.37 -29.74
C ALA A 129 -28.36 -6.65 -29.00
N ASP A 130 -29.40 -7.30 -28.49
CA ASP A 130 -29.52 -8.71 -28.15
C ASP A 130 -28.60 -9.59 -29.02
N HIS A 131 -27.57 -10.23 -28.43
CA HIS A 131 -27.06 -11.53 -28.87
C HIS A 131 -26.23 -12.22 -27.78
N ALA A 132 -26.66 -13.45 -27.52
CA ALA A 132 -26.12 -14.42 -26.60
C ALA A 132 -24.80 -15.06 -27.06
N GLY A 133 -24.08 -15.62 -26.08
CA GLY A 133 -22.95 -16.54 -26.25
C GLY A 133 -21.60 -15.81 -26.17
N GLY A 134 -20.64 -16.20 -25.35
CA GLY A 134 -20.40 -17.45 -24.65
C GLY A 134 -18.88 -17.72 -24.70
N GLY A 135 -18.27 -17.93 -23.53
CA GLY A 135 -16.98 -18.59 -23.39
C GLY A 135 -15.73 -17.71 -23.50
N GLY A 136 -14.85 -17.82 -22.50
CA GLY A 136 -13.46 -17.39 -22.63
C GLY A 136 -12.80 -16.92 -21.34
N GLU A 137 -12.57 -17.84 -20.41
CA GLU A 137 -11.50 -17.70 -19.43
C GLU A 137 -10.14 -17.61 -20.17
N PRO A 138 -9.22 -16.73 -19.76
CA PRO A 138 -7.96 -17.29 -19.29
C PRO A 138 -7.34 -16.55 -18.11
N ALA A 139 -6.81 -17.36 -17.21
CA ALA A 139 -5.88 -17.00 -16.15
C ALA A 139 -4.58 -16.38 -16.68
N ALA A 140 -4.03 -15.40 -15.96
CA ALA A 140 -2.58 -15.20 -15.86
C ALA A 140 -2.20 -14.32 -14.65
N SER A 141 -1.65 -15.01 -13.65
CA SER A 141 -0.66 -14.57 -12.66
C SER A 141 -0.07 -13.17 -12.84
N THR A 142 -0.26 -12.30 -11.85
CA THR A 142 0.61 -11.14 -11.62
C THR A 142 1.14 -11.21 -10.20
N ALA A 143 2.47 -11.38 -10.10
CA ALA A 143 3.20 -11.37 -8.85
C ALA A 143 2.96 -10.04 -8.12
N SER A 144 2.30 -10.12 -6.97
CA SER A 144 1.96 -9.00 -6.10
C SER A 144 3.23 -8.48 -5.40
N GLY A 145 3.91 -7.54 -6.04
CA GLY A 145 4.83 -6.62 -5.39
C GLY A 145 4.04 -5.49 -4.75
N SER A 146 3.61 -5.69 -3.51
CA SER A 146 3.32 -4.67 -2.49
C SER A 146 2.84 -3.29 -2.97
N GLU A 147 1.60 -3.20 -3.45
CA GLU A 147 0.85 -1.93 -3.43
C GLU A 147 0.22 -1.75 -2.05
N ALA A 148 1.04 -1.35 -1.08
CA ALA A 148 0.57 -0.74 0.16
C ALA A 148 0.20 0.72 -0.13
N GLY A 149 -1.00 0.92 -0.66
CA GLY A 149 -1.54 2.23 -1.00
C GLY A 149 -3.06 2.25 -1.08
N GLY A 150 -3.74 1.41 -0.28
CA GLY A 150 -5.19 1.48 -0.12
C GLY A 150 -5.57 2.78 0.58
N ALA A 151 -6.35 3.63 -0.10
CA ALA A 151 -6.91 4.86 0.45
C ALA A 151 -7.57 4.59 1.83
N PRO A 152 -7.24 5.37 2.87
CA PRO A 152 -7.55 4.98 4.23
C PRO A 152 -8.98 5.34 4.64
N ASP A 153 -9.56 4.48 5.46
CA ASP A 153 -10.50 4.85 6.53
C ASP A 153 -9.89 5.99 7.37
N ALA A 154 -10.14 7.23 6.93
CA ALA A 154 -9.48 8.46 7.41
C ALA A 154 -9.68 8.77 8.90
N ARG A 155 -10.53 8.03 9.63
CA ARG A 155 -10.85 8.31 11.04
C ARG A 155 -10.03 7.53 12.07
N ARG A 156 -9.31 6.46 11.70
CA ARG A 156 -8.38 5.75 12.61
C ARG A 156 -6.91 6.16 12.44
N HIS A 157 -6.62 7.02 11.47
CA HIS A 157 -5.28 7.32 10.98
C HIS A 157 -4.45 8.38 11.77
N PRO A 158 -5.00 9.33 12.57
CA PRO A 158 -4.15 10.39 13.13
C PRO A 158 -3.21 9.84 14.21
N TRP A 159 -3.66 8.88 15.02
CA TRP A 159 -2.84 8.33 16.09
C TRP A 159 -1.67 7.49 15.57
N THR A 160 -1.87 6.70 14.52
CA THR A 160 -0.79 5.94 13.86
C THR A 160 0.29 6.86 13.30
N VAL A 161 -0.11 7.99 12.70
CA VAL A 161 0.84 8.99 12.19
C VAL A 161 1.62 9.62 13.34
N VAL A 162 0.95 10.03 14.42
CA VAL A 162 1.63 10.58 15.60
C VAL A 162 2.62 9.58 16.21
N ALA A 163 2.23 8.31 16.33
CA ALA A 163 3.10 7.26 16.82
C ALA A 163 4.30 7.01 15.89
N LEU A 164 4.10 7.02 14.56
CA LEU A 164 5.19 6.90 13.59
C LEU A 164 6.15 8.10 13.66
N CYS A 165 5.62 9.32 13.79
CA CYS A 165 6.42 10.52 14.01
C CYS A 165 7.22 10.44 15.32
N ALA A 166 6.61 9.94 16.40
CA ALA A 166 7.29 9.75 17.68
C ALA A 166 8.41 8.70 17.59
N ILE A 167 8.18 7.57 16.91
CA ILE A 167 9.20 6.55 16.64
C ILE A 167 10.36 7.14 15.84
N LEU A 168 10.07 7.94 14.80
CA LEU A 168 11.10 8.56 13.98
C LEU A 168 11.91 9.59 14.76
N ALA A 169 11.26 10.41 15.58
CA ALA A 169 11.94 11.38 16.45
C ALA A 169 12.84 10.66 17.47
N LEU A 170 12.35 9.59 18.10
CA LEU A 170 13.12 8.75 19.02
C LEU A 170 14.30 8.07 18.32
N PHE A 171 14.10 7.60 17.09
CA PHE A 171 15.18 7.02 16.28
C PHE A 171 16.31 8.03 16.10
N VAL A 172 16.02 9.27 15.71
CA VAL A 172 17.04 10.30 15.49
C VAL A 172 17.80 10.62 16.78
N THR A 173 17.13 10.69 17.94
CA THR A 173 17.80 11.00 19.22
C THR A 173 18.65 9.85 19.75
N VAL A 174 18.24 8.60 19.52
CA VAL A 174 18.91 7.41 20.05
C VAL A 174 19.98 6.86 19.08
N LEU A 175 19.93 7.22 17.80
CA LEU A 175 20.84 6.73 16.76
C LEU A 175 22.32 6.97 17.09
N VAL A 176 22.65 8.15 17.61
CA VAL A 176 24.04 8.51 17.96
C VAL A 176 24.59 7.66 19.12
N PRO A 177 23.93 7.59 20.30
CA PRO A 177 24.48 6.81 21.41
C PRO A 177 24.43 5.30 21.16
N VAL A 178 23.35 4.77 20.58
CA VAL A 178 23.12 3.32 20.53
C VAL A 178 23.67 2.67 19.26
N GLY A 179 23.82 3.43 18.18
CA GLY A 179 24.34 2.95 16.90
C GLY A 179 23.24 2.60 15.91
N ALA A 180 23.59 2.69 14.62
CA ALA A 180 22.60 2.67 13.53
C ALA A 180 21.88 1.33 13.37
N VAL A 181 22.56 0.20 13.60
CA VAL A 181 21.99 -1.14 13.40
C VAL A 181 20.88 -1.43 14.40
N VAL A 182 21.17 -1.26 15.69
CA VAL A 182 20.24 -1.59 16.77
C VAL A 182 19.05 -0.65 16.74
N THR A 183 19.30 0.65 16.59
CA THR A 183 18.23 1.66 16.53
C THR A 183 17.38 1.49 15.28
N GLY A 184 18.00 1.21 14.12
CA GLY A 184 17.28 0.93 12.88
C GLY A 184 16.41 -0.32 12.99
N ALA A 185 16.94 -1.42 13.54
CA ALA A 185 16.21 -2.67 13.74
C ALA A 185 15.01 -2.50 14.67
N LEU A 186 15.20 -1.83 15.81
CA LEU A 186 14.12 -1.57 16.76
C LEU A 186 13.08 -0.61 16.19
N ALA A 187 13.50 0.50 15.57
CA ALA A 187 12.59 1.48 15.00
C ALA A 187 11.76 0.90 13.85
N LEU A 188 12.40 0.17 12.93
CA LEU A 188 11.70 -0.44 11.80
C LEU A 188 10.77 -1.56 12.26
N THR A 189 11.20 -2.39 13.21
CA THR A 189 10.33 -3.42 13.80
C THR A 189 9.13 -2.79 14.51
N ALA A 190 9.33 -1.74 15.30
CA ALA A 190 8.25 -1.03 15.98
C ALA A 190 7.26 -0.41 14.97
N ALA A 191 7.77 0.21 13.91
CA ALA A 191 6.94 0.76 12.84
C ALA A 191 6.14 -0.33 12.11
N LEU A 192 6.77 -1.46 11.76
CA LEU A 192 6.10 -2.58 11.09
C LEU A 192 5.08 -3.28 12.00
N LEU A 193 5.35 -3.41 13.29
CA LEU A 193 4.38 -3.95 14.25
C LEU A 193 3.18 -3.01 14.45
N LEU A 194 3.41 -1.70 14.31
CA LEU A 194 2.36 -0.70 14.38
C LEU A 194 1.49 -0.69 13.10
N CYS A 195 2.12 -0.83 11.94
CA CYS A 195 1.44 -0.83 10.63
C CYS A 195 0.78 -2.18 10.29
N ASP A 196 1.44 -3.30 10.57
CA ASP A 196 0.94 -4.66 10.31
C ASP A 196 0.96 -5.51 11.59
N ARG A 197 -0.09 -5.33 12.39
CA ARG A 197 -0.31 -6.11 13.60
C ARG A 197 -0.73 -7.56 13.32
N SER A 198 -1.09 -7.89 12.07
CA SER A 198 -1.62 -9.21 11.71
C SER A 198 -0.53 -10.27 11.54
N HIS A 199 0.72 -9.87 11.25
CA HIS A 199 1.84 -10.81 11.04
C HIS A 199 3.11 -10.41 11.80
N PRO A 200 3.11 -10.46 13.16
CA PRO A 200 4.22 -9.95 13.96
C PRO A 200 5.56 -10.65 13.66
N VAL A 201 5.55 -11.93 13.31
CA VAL A 201 6.78 -12.68 12.96
C VAL A 201 7.42 -12.13 11.68
N ARG A 202 6.62 -11.84 10.65
CA ARG A 202 7.13 -11.26 9.40
C ARG A 202 7.65 -9.84 9.64
N SER A 203 6.93 -9.06 10.43
CA SER A 203 7.32 -7.69 10.81
C SER A 203 8.65 -7.66 11.57
N VAL A 204 8.88 -8.55 12.53
CA VAL A 204 10.16 -8.65 13.26
C VAL A 204 11.28 -9.10 12.35
N LEU A 205 11.04 -10.09 11.49
CA LEU A 205 12.05 -10.62 10.58
C LEU A 205 12.47 -9.57 9.55
N LEU A 206 11.52 -8.89 8.90
CA LEU A 206 11.80 -7.80 7.97
C LEU A 206 12.42 -6.59 8.66
N GLY A 207 11.89 -6.23 9.84
CA GLY A 207 12.36 -5.10 10.64
C GLY A 207 13.81 -5.25 11.11
N THR A 208 14.26 -6.48 11.36
CA THR A 208 15.64 -6.76 11.78
C THR A 208 16.55 -7.03 10.58
N ALA A 209 16.10 -7.82 9.60
CA ALA A 209 16.93 -8.20 8.45
C ALA A 209 17.28 -6.99 7.57
N PHE A 210 16.32 -6.09 7.32
CA PHE A 210 16.55 -4.96 6.42
C PHE A 210 17.66 -4.00 6.91
N PRO A 211 17.66 -3.52 8.17
CA PRO A 211 18.72 -2.65 8.67
C PRO A 211 20.09 -3.34 8.76
N VAL A 212 20.13 -4.63 9.06
CA VAL A 212 21.38 -5.42 9.08
C VAL A 212 21.97 -5.53 7.68
N VAL A 213 21.17 -5.88 6.68
CA VAL A 213 21.61 -5.95 5.28
C VAL A 213 22.06 -4.57 4.80
N LEU A 214 21.31 -3.52 5.12
CA LEU A 214 21.67 -2.16 4.76
C LEU A 214 23.01 -1.75 5.39
N TYR A 215 23.22 -2.05 6.68
CA TYR A 215 24.49 -1.83 7.36
C TYR A 215 25.64 -2.57 6.67
N ALA A 216 25.44 -3.84 6.32
CA ALA A 216 26.45 -4.61 5.58
C ALA A 216 26.79 -3.98 4.23
N VAL A 217 25.81 -3.46 3.50
CA VAL A 217 26.06 -2.74 2.23
C VAL A 217 26.86 -1.46 2.46
N PHE A 218 26.56 -0.69 3.52
CA PHE A 218 27.31 0.53 3.83
C PHE A 218 28.75 0.25 4.27
N VAL A 219 28.95 -0.75 5.13
CA VAL A 219 30.29 -1.09 5.64
C VAL A 219 31.12 -1.80 4.58
N LEU A 220 30.58 -2.87 3.98
CA LEU A 220 31.33 -3.71 3.03
C LEU A 220 31.37 -3.12 1.63
N GLY A 221 30.25 -2.56 1.16
CA GLY A 221 30.13 -2.04 -0.20
C GLY A 221 30.63 -0.62 -0.34
N LEU A 222 30.31 0.24 0.63
CA LEU A 222 30.56 1.69 0.54
C LEU A 222 31.75 2.16 1.39
N ASN A 223 32.31 1.29 2.23
CA ASN A 223 33.36 1.62 3.20
C ASN A 223 33.02 2.91 3.98
N ALA A 224 31.73 3.07 4.30
CA ALA A 224 31.18 4.23 4.97
C ALA A 224 31.00 3.89 6.45
N PRO A 225 31.79 4.47 7.37
CA PRO A 225 31.66 4.20 8.78
C PRO A 225 30.32 4.76 9.28
N LEU A 226 29.43 3.88 9.71
CA LEU A 226 28.21 4.24 10.41
C LEU A 226 28.50 4.37 11.92
N PRO A 227 27.68 5.12 12.68
CA PRO A 227 27.79 5.17 14.13
C PRO A 227 27.70 3.74 14.70
N SER A 228 28.82 3.22 15.20
CA SER A 228 28.94 1.88 15.79
C SER A 228 28.25 1.78 17.15
N GLY A 229 27.97 2.94 17.79
CA GLY A 229 27.27 3.00 19.05
C GLY A 229 28.01 2.29 20.18
N ILE A 230 27.25 1.76 21.14
CA ILE A 230 27.76 1.07 22.33
C ILE A 230 28.17 -0.38 22.04
N LEU A 231 27.85 -0.90 20.87
CA LEU A 231 28.26 -2.25 20.48
C LEU A 231 29.64 -2.20 19.82
N PRO A 232 30.69 -2.73 20.46
CA PRO A 232 31.99 -2.95 19.81
C PRO A 232 31.87 -4.16 18.88
N LEU A 233 31.03 -4.06 17.85
CA LEU A 233 30.97 -5.07 16.79
C LEU A 233 31.84 -4.62 15.64
N LEU A 234 33.11 -5.05 15.72
CA LEU A 234 34.20 -4.99 14.73
C LEU A 234 34.85 -3.62 14.53
#